data_AF-A0AAD8BR86-F1
#
_entry.id   AF-A0AAD8BR86-F1
#
_cell.length_a   1.000
_cell.length_b   1.000
_cell.length_c   1.000
_cell.angle_alpha   90.00
_cell.angle_beta   90.00
_cell.angle_gamma   90.00
#
_symmetry.space_group_name_H-M   'P 1'
#
loop_
_entity.id
_entity.type
_entity.pdbx_description
1 polymer ?
#
loop_
_entity_poly.entity_id
_entity_poly.type
_entity_poly.pdbx_seq_one_letter_code
_entity_poly.pdbx_strand_id
1 'polypeptide(L)'
;MMYFTVANCSVFFPCSALILLLKFLLNNENNLVKKHNIFQLATKVVTIFNLFVTYGDTFLPNPTSYDELYYEIIRMHQIFDNVYSMALRYTTTDSEYKDSAAKLTSHLVNIRAIINHFSPKVDAWAAANHLSSLTEEQVLEVVRGNYDTLTLKLQDSLDQFERYSEKPREMAFFTNQVRTIICDVRKSVSNLTTHLHDALQELSLVP
;
A
#
# COMPACT_ATOMS: atom_id res chain seq x y z
N MET A 1 1.26 5.44 -21.49
CA MET A 1 0.55 5.44 -20.20
C MET A 1 -0.64 4.51 -20.37
N MET A 2 -0.47 3.25 -19.99
CA MET A 2 -1.49 2.22 -20.19
C MET A 2 -2.52 2.34 -19.07
N TYR A 3 -3.80 2.40 -19.42
CA TYR A 3 -4.88 2.54 -18.44
C TYR A 3 -5.36 1.14 -18.03
N PHE A 4 -5.05 0.74 -16.79
CA PHE A 4 -5.64 -0.47 -16.21
C PHE A 4 -7.09 -0.17 -15.80
N THR A 5 -8.03 -1.01 -16.23
CA THR A 5 -9.43 -0.87 -15.81
C THR A 5 -9.52 -1.07 -14.29
N VAL A 6 -10.23 -0.17 -13.60
CA VAL A 6 -10.38 -0.23 -12.14
C VAL A 6 -11.20 -1.46 -11.78
N ALA A 7 -10.54 -2.54 -11.39
CA ALA A 7 -11.18 -3.71 -10.81
C ALA A 7 -11.37 -3.52 -9.30
N ASN A 8 -12.45 -4.12 -8.79
CA ASN A 8 -12.85 -4.13 -7.38
C ASN A 8 -11.82 -4.92 -6.55
N CYS A 9 -10.72 -4.25 -6.19
CA CYS A 9 -9.66 -4.80 -5.34
C CYS A 9 -10.18 -4.88 -3.88
N SER A 10 -11.02 -5.87 -3.62
CA SER A 10 -11.70 -6.05 -2.32
C SER A 10 -10.79 -6.72 -1.27
N VAL A 11 -9.60 -7.21 -1.66
CA VAL A 11 -8.85 -8.18 -0.86
C VAL A 11 -7.58 -7.60 -0.20
N PHE A 12 -7.05 -6.46 -0.65
CA PHE A 12 -5.82 -5.87 -0.07
C PHE A 12 -5.97 -4.42 0.39
N PHE A 13 -6.99 -4.16 1.22
CA PHE A 13 -7.23 -2.86 1.88
C PHE A 13 -5.97 -2.17 2.47
N PRO A 14 -5.02 -2.88 3.14
CA PRO A 14 -3.86 -2.21 3.71
C PRO A 14 -2.90 -1.61 2.66
N CYS A 15 -2.70 -2.24 1.50
CA CYS A 15 -1.77 -1.71 0.48
C CYS A 15 -2.30 -0.42 -0.12
N SER A 16 -3.59 -0.35 -0.44
CA SER A 16 -4.19 0.86 -1.00
C SER A 16 -4.07 2.02 -0.02
N ALA A 17 -4.32 1.79 1.28
CA ALA A 17 -4.15 2.82 2.31
C ALA A 17 -2.69 3.31 2.43
N LEU A 18 -1.71 2.40 2.36
CA LEU A 18 -0.29 2.74 2.39
C LEU A 18 0.15 3.54 1.14
N ILE A 19 -0.34 3.18 -0.05
CA ILE A 19 -0.08 3.93 -1.29
C ILE A 19 -0.73 5.31 -1.23
N LEU A 20 -1.95 5.41 -0.71
CA LEU A 20 -2.63 6.70 -0.51
C LEU A 20 -1.86 7.59 0.47
N LEU A 21 -1.26 7.03 1.52
CA LEU A 21 -0.40 7.76 2.42
C LEU A 21 0.85 8.30 1.69
N LEU A 22 1.51 7.49 0.87
CA LEU A 22 2.64 7.96 0.04
C LEU A 22 2.22 9.09 -0.91
N LYS A 23 1.05 8.94 -1.56
CA LYS A 23 0.47 9.97 -2.43
C LYS A 23 0.17 11.26 -1.66
N PHE A 24 -0.34 11.16 -0.44
CA PHE A 24 -0.57 12.31 0.44
C PHE A 24 0.75 13.03 0.76
N LEU A 25 1.82 12.28 1.08
CA LEU A 25 3.14 12.87 1.35
C LEU A 25 3.68 13.62 0.13
N LEU A 26 3.55 13.05 -1.08
CA LEU A 26 3.97 13.70 -2.32
C LEU A 26 3.20 15.01 -2.57
N ASN A 27 1.87 14.96 -2.45
CA ASN A 27 1.02 16.13 -2.71
C ASN A 27 1.25 17.28 -1.72
N ASN A 28 1.79 16.99 -0.53
CA ASN A 28 1.99 17.97 0.54
C ASN A 28 3.47 18.19 0.89
N GLU A 29 4.39 17.67 0.06
CA GLU A 29 5.84 17.68 0.28
C GLU A 29 6.36 19.05 0.75
N ASN A 30 6.08 20.11 -0.02
CA ASN A 30 6.58 21.47 0.21
C ASN A 30 6.18 22.06 1.57
N ASN A 31 5.08 21.59 2.16
CA ASN A 31 4.57 22.06 3.44
C ASN A 31 5.04 21.17 4.60
N LEU A 32 5.02 19.85 4.39
CA LEU A 32 5.34 18.88 5.44
C LEU A 32 6.83 18.80 5.73
N VAL A 33 7.68 18.85 4.69
CA VAL A 33 9.13 18.72 4.85
C VAL A 33 9.71 19.84 5.71
N LYS A 34 9.11 21.03 5.72
CA LYS A 34 9.55 22.17 6.55
C LYS A 34 9.30 21.98 8.04
N LYS A 35 8.45 21.01 8.42
CA LYS A 35 8.01 20.80 9.80
C LYS A 35 8.42 19.42 10.33
N HIS A 36 8.51 18.44 9.44
CA HIS A 36 8.66 17.03 9.81
C HIS A 36 9.52 16.28 8.79
N ASN A 37 10.21 15.25 9.28
CA ASN A 37 10.95 14.31 8.43
C ASN A 37 9.99 13.33 7.74
N ILE A 38 9.44 13.74 6.60
CA ILE A 38 8.52 12.91 5.80
C ILE A 38 9.19 11.65 5.23
N PHE A 39 10.51 11.66 5.04
CA PHE A 39 11.28 10.54 4.49
C PHE A 39 11.31 9.36 5.46
N GLN A 40 11.38 9.61 6.76
CA GLN A 40 11.27 8.55 7.76
C GLN A 40 9.91 7.85 7.71
N LEU A 41 8.82 8.60 7.59
CA LEU A 41 7.47 8.03 7.48
C LEU A 41 7.33 7.21 6.19
N ALA A 42 7.74 7.77 5.06
CA ALA A 42 7.76 7.06 3.78
C ALA A 42 8.63 5.79 3.85
N THR A 43 9.77 5.83 4.55
CA THR A 43 10.63 4.66 4.76
C THR A 43 9.89 3.56 5.51
N LYS A 44 9.15 3.90 6.57
CA LYS A 44 8.33 2.93 7.31
C LYS A 44 7.27 2.30 6.43
N VAL A 45 6.61 3.09 5.57
CA VAL A 45 5.62 2.57 4.61
C VAL A 45 6.27 1.61 3.62
N VAL A 46 7.39 2.00 2.99
CA VAL A 46 8.11 1.14 2.04
C VAL A 46 8.66 -0.13 2.71
N THR A 47 9.05 -0.05 3.98
CA THR A 47 9.49 -1.22 4.76
C THR A 47 8.38 -2.26 4.88
N ILE A 48 7.12 -1.84 5.07
CA ILE A 48 5.97 -2.76 5.09
C ILE A 48 5.80 -3.45 3.73
N PHE A 49 5.96 -2.71 2.62
CA PHE A 49 5.95 -3.32 1.28
C PHE A 49 7.07 -4.35 1.12
N ASN A 50 8.29 -4.03 1.54
CA ASN A 50 9.41 -4.97 1.45
C ASN A 50 9.22 -6.19 2.35
N LEU A 51 8.52 -6.05 3.48
CA LEU A 51 8.11 -7.19 4.30
C LEU A 51 7.17 -8.12 3.52
N PHE A 52 6.14 -7.58 2.87
CA PHE A 52 5.22 -8.38 2.04
C PHE A 52 5.90 -9.00 0.82
N VAL A 53 6.83 -8.28 0.20
CA VAL A 53 7.60 -8.76 -0.97
C VAL A 53 8.68 -9.79 -0.61
N THR A 54 9.09 -9.88 0.66
CA THR A 54 10.14 -10.83 1.08
C THR A 54 9.55 -12.04 1.80
N TYR A 55 8.51 -11.83 2.60
CA TYR A 55 7.93 -12.82 3.51
C TYR A 55 6.42 -12.98 3.32
N GLY A 56 5.86 -12.50 2.20
CA GLY A 56 4.42 -12.54 1.97
C GLY A 56 3.86 -13.97 1.97
N ASP A 57 4.66 -14.97 1.61
CA ASP A 57 4.31 -16.39 1.74
C ASP A 57 3.96 -16.81 3.19
N THR A 58 4.54 -16.17 4.19
CA THR A 58 4.23 -16.39 5.61
C THR A 58 3.02 -15.61 6.16
N PHE A 59 2.65 -14.48 5.54
CA PHE A 59 1.61 -13.58 6.09
C PHE A 59 0.35 -13.49 5.24
N LEU A 60 0.46 -13.69 3.93
CA LEU A 60 -0.65 -13.57 3.01
C LEU A 60 -1.53 -14.83 3.06
N PRO A 61 -2.85 -14.68 2.94
CA PRO A 61 -3.79 -15.78 3.16
C PRO A 61 -3.70 -16.88 2.10
N ASN A 62 -3.21 -16.55 0.89
CA ASN A 62 -3.06 -17.48 -0.21
C ASN A 62 -2.03 -16.96 -1.24
N PRO A 63 -1.53 -17.83 -2.14
CA PRO A 63 -0.59 -17.44 -3.20
C PRO A 63 -1.11 -16.36 -4.14
N THR A 64 -2.42 -16.36 -4.44
CA THR A 64 -3.03 -15.35 -5.33
C THR A 64 -2.90 -13.94 -4.79
N SER A 65 -2.96 -13.76 -3.45
CA SER A 65 -2.72 -12.46 -2.81
C SER A 65 -1.32 -11.90 -3.07
N TYR A 66 -0.35 -12.76 -3.40
CA TYR A 66 1.00 -12.35 -3.79
C TYR A 66 1.02 -11.77 -5.20
N ASP A 67 0.28 -12.38 -6.13
CA ASP A 67 0.07 -11.85 -7.49
C ASP A 67 -0.64 -10.49 -7.46
N GLU A 68 -1.69 -10.38 -6.63
CA GLU A 68 -2.46 -9.15 -6.43
C GLU A 68 -1.61 -8.01 -5.86
N LEU A 69 -0.71 -8.30 -4.91
CA LEU A 69 0.25 -7.33 -4.38
C LEU A 69 1.14 -6.77 -5.50
N TYR A 70 1.69 -7.65 -6.34
CA TYR A 70 2.58 -7.27 -7.43
C TYR A 70 1.83 -6.47 -8.50
N TYR A 71 0.62 -6.91 -8.84
CA TYR A 71 -0.29 -6.17 -9.71
C TYR A 71 -0.52 -4.75 -9.19
N GLU A 72 -0.85 -4.57 -7.91
CA GLU A 72 -1.13 -3.25 -7.35
C GLU A 72 0.12 -2.35 -7.32
N ILE A 73 1.31 -2.91 -7.04
CA ILE A 73 2.59 -2.19 -7.16
C ILE A 73 2.82 -1.69 -8.59
N ILE A 74 2.63 -2.55 -9.58
CA ILE A 74 2.80 -2.21 -11.01
C ILE A 74 1.77 -1.16 -11.42
N ARG A 75 0.51 -1.36 -11.05
CA ARG A 75 -0.59 -0.44 -11.37
C ARG A 75 -0.35 0.95 -10.81
N MET A 76 0.16 1.05 -9.59
CA MET A 76 0.42 2.31 -8.89
C MET A 76 1.88 2.77 -8.99
N HIS A 77 2.65 2.24 -9.95
CA HIS A 77 4.10 2.46 -10.06
C HIS A 77 4.51 3.93 -10.04
N GLN A 78 3.71 4.81 -10.66
CA GLN A 78 3.97 6.25 -10.73
C GLN A 78 4.11 6.89 -9.35
N ILE A 79 3.38 6.40 -8.34
CA ILE A 79 3.50 6.89 -6.97
C ILE A 79 4.90 6.54 -6.43
N PHE A 80 5.36 5.31 -6.60
CA PHE A 80 6.69 4.88 -6.16
C PHE A 80 7.81 5.59 -6.93
N ASP A 81 7.66 5.79 -8.25
CA ASP A 81 8.61 6.54 -9.07
C ASP A 81 8.72 8.00 -8.60
N ASN A 82 7.59 8.61 -8.24
CA ASN A 82 7.55 9.98 -7.70
C ASN A 82 8.13 10.05 -6.28
N VAL A 83 7.88 9.07 -5.41
CA VAL A 83 8.53 8.98 -4.08
C VAL A 83 10.04 8.85 -4.23
N TYR A 84 10.51 7.98 -5.13
CA TYR A 84 11.94 7.83 -5.40
C TYR A 84 12.55 9.13 -5.91
N SER A 85 11.90 9.78 -6.88
CA SER A 85 12.36 11.05 -7.44
C SER A 85 12.38 12.16 -6.39
N MET A 86 11.37 12.22 -5.54
CA MET A 86 11.33 13.12 -4.39
C MET A 86 12.51 12.87 -3.47
N ALA A 87 12.72 11.65 -3.00
CA ALA A 87 13.82 11.30 -2.12
C ALA A 87 15.19 11.66 -2.73
N LEU A 88 15.40 11.32 -4.01
CA LEU A 88 16.66 11.59 -4.71
C LEU A 88 17.02 13.08 -4.73
N ARG A 89 16.06 13.98 -4.95
CA ARG A 89 16.31 15.44 -4.91
C ARG A 89 16.93 15.88 -3.58
N TYR A 90 16.44 15.35 -2.45
CA TYR A 90 16.92 15.70 -1.12
C TYR A 90 18.24 15.01 -0.76
N THR A 91 18.68 14.02 -1.53
CA THR A 91 20.04 13.48 -1.38
C THR A 91 21.10 14.39 -2.01
N THR A 92 20.73 15.14 -3.04
CA THR A 92 21.64 16.02 -3.79
C THR A 92 21.66 17.45 -3.30
N THR A 93 20.55 17.91 -2.71
CA THR A 93 20.44 19.25 -2.11
C THR A 93 21.00 19.26 -0.69
N ASP A 94 21.55 20.39 -0.25
CA ASP A 94 21.93 20.60 1.15
C ASP A 94 20.66 20.68 2.02
N SER A 95 20.21 19.52 2.50
CA SER A 95 18.99 19.36 3.29
C SER A 95 19.30 18.67 4.62
N GLU A 96 18.66 19.12 5.70
CA GLU A 96 18.71 18.47 7.01
C GLU A 96 18.26 17.00 6.99
N TYR A 97 17.50 16.57 5.97
CA TYR A 97 16.99 15.21 5.84
C TYR A 97 17.75 14.35 4.83
N LYS A 98 18.93 14.79 4.37
CA LYS A 98 19.73 14.10 3.35
C LYS A 98 19.91 12.61 3.63
N ASP A 99 20.28 12.23 4.85
CA ASP A 99 20.48 10.83 5.23
C ASP A 99 19.17 10.03 5.26
N SER A 100 18.08 10.66 5.72
CA SER A 100 16.76 10.02 5.73
C SER A 100 16.22 9.80 4.32
N ALA A 101 16.47 10.75 3.41
CA ALA A 101 16.15 10.63 2.00
C ALA A 101 16.98 9.54 1.32
N ALA A 102 18.29 9.46 1.61
CA ALA A 102 19.16 8.40 1.10
C ALA A 102 18.77 7.01 1.62
N LYS A 103 18.32 6.93 2.88
CA LYS A 103 17.76 5.68 3.42
C LYS A 103 16.51 5.26 2.65
N LEU A 104 15.59 6.19 2.37
CA LEU A 104 14.39 5.92 1.61
C LEU A 104 14.70 5.42 0.19
N THR A 105 15.64 6.05 -0.53
CA THR A 105 16.03 5.58 -1.88
C THR A 105 16.57 4.15 -1.84
N SER A 106 17.34 3.80 -0.81
CA SER A 106 17.82 2.42 -0.61
C SER A 106 16.68 1.43 -0.33
N HIS A 107 15.64 1.83 0.40
CA HIS A 107 14.49 0.95 0.70
C HIS A 107 13.60 0.72 -0.53
N LEU A 108 13.60 1.63 -1.50
CA LEU A 108 12.80 1.50 -2.73
C LEU A 108 13.41 0.55 -3.77
N VAL A 109 14.60 0.01 -3.55
CA VAL A 109 15.33 -0.79 -4.56
C VAL A 109 14.52 -1.98 -5.07
N ASN A 110 13.91 -2.78 -4.17
CA ASN A 110 13.13 -3.95 -4.59
C ASN A 110 11.83 -3.56 -5.28
N ILE A 111 11.12 -2.55 -4.78
CA ILE A 111 9.90 -2.05 -5.42
C ILE A 111 10.19 -1.54 -6.83
N ARG A 112 11.30 -0.82 -7.02
CA ARG A 112 11.74 -0.39 -8.35
C ARG A 112 12.17 -1.56 -9.23
N ALA A 113 12.79 -2.60 -8.67
CA ALA A 113 13.13 -3.80 -9.43
C ALA A 113 11.87 -4.52 -9.95
N ILE A 114 10.82 -4.64 -9.13
CA ILE A 114 9.51 -5.18 -9.54
C ILE A 114 8.94 -4.34 -10.69
N ILE A 115 8.82 -3.03 -10.50
CA ILE A 115 8.28 -2.11 -11.51
C ILE A 115 9.06 -2.22 -12.83
N ASN A 116 10.39 -2.10 -12.79
CA ASN A 116 11.23 -2.14 -13.98
C ASN A 116 11.24 -3.51 -14.66
N HIS A 117 10.96 -4.59 -13.93
CA HIS A 117 10.88 -5.94 -14.49
C HIS A 117 9.57 -6.19 -15.22
N PHE A 118 8.44 -5.79 -14.61
CA PHE A 118 7.12 -6.13 -15.12
C PHE A 118 6.54 -5.08 -16.05
N SER A 119 6.71 -3.77 -15.79
CA SER A 119 6.12 -2.73 -16.65
C SER A 119 6.47 -2.90 -18.13
N PRO A 120 7.73 -3.16 -18.55
CA PRO A 120 8.04 -3.40 -19.95
C PRO A 120 7.41 -4.68 -20.52
N LYS A 121 7.23 -5.72 -19.70
CA LYS A 121 6.61 -6.98 -20.12
C LYS A 121 5.11 -6.83 -20.32
N VAL A 122 4.46 -6.09 -19.42
CA VAL A 122 3.06 -5.73 -19.53
C VAL A 122 2.83 -4.88 -20.78
N ASP A 123 3.70 -3.89 -21.03
CA ASP A 123 3.65 -3.05 -22.22
C ASP A 123 3.84 -3.87 -23.51
N ALA A 124 4.81 -4.79 -23.53
CA ALA A 124 5.06 -5.68 -24.66
C ALA A 124 3.89 -6.64 -24.93
N TRP A 125 3.30 -7.21 -23.87
CA TRP A 125 2.14 -8.10 -23.99
C TRP A 125 0.93 -7.38 -24.55
N ALA A 126 0.65 -6.15 -24.09
CA ALA A 126 -0.44 -5.34 -24.65
C ALA A 126 -0.20 -4.99 -26.12
N ALA A 127 1.03 -4.61 -26.49
CA ALA A 127 1.39 -4.31 -27.87
C ALA A 127 1.22 -5.53 -28.80
N ALA A 128 1.63 -6.72 -28.34
CA ALA A 128 1.47 -7.97 -29.07
C ALA A 128 0.01 -8.37 -29.27
N ASN A 129 -0.87 -8.01 -28.33
CA ASN A 129 -2.31 -8.27 -28.40
C ASN A 129 -3.11 -7.09 -28.98
N HIS A 130 -2.45 -6.02 -29.43
CA HIS A 130 -3.07 -4.81 -29.98
C HIS A 130 -4.09 -4.15 -29.03
N LEU A 131 -3.85 -4.24 -27.72
CA LEU A 131 -4.70 -3.65 -26.70
C LEU A 131 -4.14 -2.32 -26.22
N SER A 132 -5.02 -1.32 -26.11
CA SER A 132 -4.70 0.00 -25.52
C SER A 132 -4.86 0.05 -24.00
N SER A 133 -5.56 -0.94 -23.43
CA SER A 133 -5.82 -1.11 -22.01
C SER A 133 -5.88 -2.59 -21.66
N LEU A 134 -5.41 -2.95 -20.48
CA LEU A 134 -5.41 -4.32 -19.99
C LEU A 134 -6.40 -4.47 -18.82
N THR A 135 -7.02 -5.64 -18.76
CA THR A 135 -7.77 -6.08 -17.57
C THR A 135 -6.82 -6.54 -16.48
N GLU A 136 -7.31 -6.59 -15.24
CA GLU A 136 -6.55 -7.11 -14.10
C GLU A 136 -6.00 -8.52 -14.38
N GLU A 137 -6.84 -9.44 -14.85
CA GLU A 137 -6.43 -10.83 -15.11
C GLU A 137 -5.34 -10.94 -16.18
N GLN A 138 -5.37 -10.09 -17.21
CA GLN A 138 -4.32 -10.07 -18.24
C GLN A 138 -2.98 -9.63 -17.67
N VAL A 139 -2.97 -8.68 -16.73
CA VAL A 139 -1.73 -8.28 -16.05
C VAL A 139 -1.26 -9.38 -15.12
N LEU A 140 -2.17 -10.00 -14.37
CA LEU A 140 -1.85 -11.12 -13.48
C LEU A 140 -1.27 -12.31 -14.26
N GLU A 141 -1.73 -12.58 -15.48
CA GLU A 141 -1.14 -13.59 -16.37
C GLU A 141 0.34 -13.30 -16.66
N VAL A 142 0.66 -12.05 -17.02
CA VAL A 142 2.04 -11.62 -17.25
C VAL A 142 2.88 -11.75 -15.98
N VAL A 143 2.33 -11.39 -14.82
CA VAL A 143 3.02 -11.50 -13.52
C VAL A 143 3.35 -12.95 -13.21
N ARG A 144 2.34 -13.84 -13.25
CA ARG A 144 2.49 -15.28 -12.95
C ARG A 144 3.49 -15.96 -13.88
N GLY A 145 3.50 -15.60 -15.15
CA GLY A 145 4.41 -16.17 -16.16
C GLY A 145 5.85 -15.70 -16.10
N ASN A 146 6.21 -14.74 -15.23
CA ASN A 146 7.54 -14.11 -15.22
C ASN A 146 8.15 -13.97 -13.81
N TYR A 147 7.65 -14.71 -12.83
CA TYR A 147 8.19 -14.71 -11.45
C TYR A 147 9.63 -15.22 -11.37
N ASP A 148 9.92 -16.30 -12.08
CA ASP A 148 11.20 -17.01 -12.12
C ASP A 148 12.38 -16.13 -12.56
N THR A 149 12.11 -15.14 -13.42
CA THR A 149 13.12 -14.23 -13.95
C THR A 149 13.33 -12.98 -13.08
N LEU A 150 12.49 -12.75 -12.06
CA LEU A 150 12.64 -11.60 -11.17
C LEU A 150 13.70 -11.88 -10.11
N THR A 151 14.68 -10.98 -9.99
CA THR A 151 15.68 -11.03 -8.92
C THR A 151 15.50 -9.83 -7.98
N LEU A 152 15.33 -10.10 -6.69
CA LEU A 152 15.20 -9.09 -5.64
C LEU A 152 16.40 -9.14 -4.70
N LYS A 153 16.72 -8.00 -4.10
CA LYS A 153 17.76 -7.94 -3.05
C LYS A 153 17.17 -8.39 -1.73
N LEU A 154 17.91 -9.23 -1.00
CA LEU A 154 17.59 -9.46 0.40
C LEU A 154 17.82 -8.16 1.16
N GLN A 155 16.79 -7.68 1.84
CA GLN A 155 16.88 -6.48 2.65
C GLN A 155 17.13 -6.88 4.11
N ASP A 156 18.20 -6.33 4.67
CA ASP A 156 18.58 -6.58 6.06
C ASP A 156 17.57 -5.96 7.04
N SER A 157 17.44 -6.59 8.22
CA SER A 157 16.73 -6.04 9.39
C SER A 157 15.22 -5.79 9.19
N LEU A 158 14.56 -6.46 8.24
CA LEU A 158 13.10 -6.41 8.13
C LEU A 158 12.39 -7.06 9.33
N ASP A 159 13.06 -7.98 10.01
CA ASP A 159 12.64 -8.67 11.23
C ASP A 159 12.89 -7.85 12.51
N GLN A 160 13.76 -6.84 12.43
CA GLN A 160 14.10 -5.97 13.55
C GLN A 160 13.17 -4.77 13.62
N PHE A 161 12.02 -4.95 14.28
CA PHE A 161 11.13 -3.84 14.61
C PHE A 161 11.23 -3.46 16.08
N GLU A 162 11.24 -2.16 16.35
CA GLU A 162 11.07 -1.66 17.70
C GLU A 162 9.62 -1.92 18.13
N ARG A 163 9.44 -2.67 19.22
CA ARG A 163 8.10 -2.97 19.74
C ARG A 163 7.39 -1.65 20.05
N TYR A 164 6.16 -1.48 19.55
CA TYR A 164 5.41 -0.26 19.77
C TYR A 164 5.31 0.02 21.28
N SER A 165 5.87 1.16 21.68
CA SER A 165 5.73 1.73 23.01
C SER A 165 5.04 3.07 22.85
N GLU A 166 3.79 3.14 23.28
CA GLU A 166 3.00 4.36 23.18
C GLU A 166 3.68 5.50 23.95
N LYS A 167 3.95 6.62 23.26
CA LYS A 167 4.52 7.78 23.93
C LYS A 167 3.50 8.31 24.93
N PRO A 168 3.88 8.62 26.18
CA PRO A 168 2.94 9.07 27.21
C PRO A 168 2.06 10.25 26.79
N ARG A 169 2.60 11.13 25.93
CA ARG A 169 1.91 12.32 25.41
C ARG A 169 0.78 12.01 24.43
N GLU A 170 0.87 10.91 23.69
CA GLU A 170 -0.08 10.57 22.62
C GLU A 170 -1.13 9.54 23.08
N MET A 171 -0.89 8.88 24.21
CA MET A 171 -1.76 7.87 24.81
C MET A 171 -3.22 8.33 24.95
N ALA A 172 -3.45 9.55 25.43
CA ALA A 172 -4.80 10.10 25.59
C ALA A 172 -5.52 10.30 24.24
N PHE A 173 -4.78 10.70 23.20
CA PHE A 173 -5.32 10.89 21.86
C PHE A 173 -5.76 9.56 21.25
N PHE A 174 -4.88 8.55 21.26
CA PHE A 174 -5.22 7.22 20.72
C PHE A 174 -6.32 6.55 21.54
N THR A 175 -6.28 6.67 22.87
CA THR A 175 -7.36 6.17 23.74
C THR A 175 -8.71 6.78 23.36
N ASN A 176 -8.76 8.09 23.11
CA ASN A 176 -9.99 8.75 22.71
C ASN A 176 -10.45 8.32 21.31
N GLN A 177 -9.54 8.21 20.34
CA GLN A 177 -9.89 7.69 19.01
C GLN A 177 -10.47 6.27 19.07
N VAL A 178 -9.80 5.36 19.80
CA VAL A 178 -10.27 3.97 19.97
C VAL A 178 -11.65 3.95 20.63
N ARG A 179 -11.88 4.77 21.66
CA ARG A 179 -13.23 4.88 22.27
C ARG A 179 -14.27 5.37 21.29
N THR A 180 -13.98 6.38 20.48
CA THR A 180 -14.91 6.89 19.46
C THR A 180 -15.27 5.80 18.46
N ILE A 181 -14.27 5.09 17.93
CA ILE A 181 -14.48 3.98 16.99
C ILE A 181 -15.33 2.88 17.65
N ILE A 182 -15.03 2.48 18.88
CA ILE A 182 -15.81 1.46 19.61
C ILE A 182 -17.25 1.92 19.82
N CYS A 183 -17.47 3.17 20.21
CA CYS A 183 -18.80 3.74 20.40
C CYS A 183 -19.60 3.75 19.09
N ASP A 184 -18.98 4.14 17.98
CA ASP A 184 -19.64 4.20 16.68
C ASP A 184 -19.96 2.80 16.15
N VAL A 185 -19.03 1.85 16.26
CA VAL A 185 -19.29 0.45 15.91
C VAL A 185 -20.41 -0.14 16.77
N ARG A 186 -20.42 0.13 18.08
CA ARG A 186 -21.47 -0.35 18.98
C ARG A 186 -22.85 0.19 18.58
N LYS A 187 -22.95 1.49 18.27
CA LYS A 187 -24.19 2.12 17.79
C LYS A 187 -24.64 1.52 16.46
N SER A 188 -23.71 1.29 15.54
CA SER A 188 -24.00 0.66 14.25
C SER A 188 -24.59 -0.74 14.43
N VAL A 189 -23.98 -1.58 15.29
CA VAL A 189 -24.47 -2.93 15.59
C VAL A 189 -25.82 -2.92 16.30
N SER A 190 -26.02 -2.03 17.29
CA SER A 190 -27.31 -1.93 17.98
C SER A 190 -28.43 -1.52 17.02
N ASN A 191 -28.16 -0.54 16.15
CA ASN A 191 -29.14 -0.09 15.16
C ASN A 191 -29.48 -1.19 14.16
N LEU A 192 -28.50 -1.99 13.72
CA LEU A 192 -28.73 -3.16 12.87
C LEU A 192 -29.65 -4.18 13.54
N THR A 193 -29.45 -4.41 14.84
CA THR A 193 -30.22 -5.36 15.64
C THR A 193 -31.67 -4.90 15.78
N THR A 194 -31.89 -3.60 16.04
CA THR A 194 -33.23 -3.01 16.09
C THR A 194 -33.94 -3.14 14.73
N HIS A 195 -33.27 -2.79 13.63
CA HIS A 195 -33.85 -2.91 12.29
C HIS A 195 -34.24 -4.36 11.93
N LEU A 196 -33.42 -5.35 12.30
CA LEU A 196 -33.75 -6.76 12.10
C LEU A 196 -34.95 -7.19 12.95
N HIS A 197 -35.05 -6.70 14.18
CA HIS A 197 -36.19 -6.99 15.05
C HIS A 197 -37.49 -6.42 14.47
N ASP A 198 -37.47 -5.17 14.02
CA ASP A 198 -38.63 -4.51 13.42
C ASP A 198 -39.07 -5.23 12.13
N ALA A 199 -38.13 -5.63 11.26
CA ALA A 199 -38.42 -6.36 10.03
C ALA A 199 -39.01 -7.77 10.30
N LEU A 200 -38.51 -8.47 11.32
CA LEU A 200 -39.08 -9.77 11.73
C LEU A 200 -40.48 -9.61 12.32
N GLN A 201 -40.73 -8.53 13.05
CA GLN A 201 -42.04 -8.22 13.60
C GLN A 201 -43.04 -7.87 12.48
N GLU A 202 -42.65 -7.11 11.46
CA GLU A 202 -43.49 -6.84 10.28
C GLU A 202 -43.83 -8.13 9.51
N LEU A 203 -42.87 -9.04 9.31
CA LEU A 203 -43.12 -10.34 8.67
C LEU A 203 -44.08 -11.22 9.47
N SER A 204 -44.07 -11.13 10.81
CA SER A 204 -44.99 -11.86 11.67
C SER A 204 -46.42 -11.32 11.66
N LEU A 205 -46.63 -10.11 11.12
CA LEU A 205 -47.92 -9.44 11.00
C LEU A 205 -48.59 -9.65 9.63
N VAL A 206 -47.91 -10.30 8.68
CA VAL A 206 -48.49 -10.69 7.40
C VAL A 206 -49.22 -12.04 7.58
N PRO A 207 -50.55 -12.11 7.40
CA PRO A 207 -51.35 -13.33 7.62
C PRO A 207 -51.14 -14.43 6.57
#